data_AF-A0A7L4Z1N7-F1
#
_entry.id   AF-A0A7L4Z1N7-F1
#
_cell.length_a   1.000
_cell.length_b   1.000
_cell.length_c   1.000
_cell.angle_alpha   90.00
_cell.angle_beta   90.00
_cell.angle_gamma   90.00
#
_symmetry.space_group_name_H-M   'P 1'
#
loop_
_entity.id
_entity.type
_entity.pdbx_description
1 polymer ?
#
loop_
_entity_poly.entity_id
_entity_poly.type
_entity_poly.pdbx_seq_one_letter_code
_entity_poly.pdbx_strand_id
1 'polypeptide(L)'
;MEGTNPVNKKLAAALSGGAVLVAALSGCSSNSAPKGPDPKLVSWAKSVCDAVPAQDAKIKAANAAISTTAADTAKPETLQKTDSQAFQDMADGYKAIATAVNEAGAPPGVSGGAKRLGDVVKSFNSLSASYADLKKQVDGLDTKDQAKFASGLHDVATQMTELEKKHQSGTASLKALQQGEVQDAIAQQPSCKKVAATTSSSPSAAATAG
;
A
#
# COMPACT_ATOMS: atom_id res chain seq x y z
N MET A 1 58.31 7.46 -19.31
CA MET A 1 56.94 6.90 -19.19
C MET A 1 56.04 8.07 -18.85
N GLU A 2 55.60 8.77 -19.88
CA GLU A 2 54.93 10.07 -19.84
C GLU A 2 53.52 9.94 -20.42
N GLY A 3 52.52 10.38 -19.66
CA GLY A 3 51.52 11.38 -20.08
C GLY A 3 50.55 11.16 -21.25
N THR A 4 49.25 11.30 -20.91
CA THR A 4 48.18 12.06 -21.59
C THR A 4 47.19 11.38 -22.57
N ASN A 5 45.89 11.59 -22.28
CA ASN A 5 44.70 11.36 -23.14
C ASN A 5 44.73 12.26 -24.39
N PRO A 6 43.98 11.96 -25.48
CA PRO A 6 42.65 12.58 -25.64
C PRO A 6 41.56 11.80 -26.42
N VAL A 7 40.38 12.42 -26.35
CA VAL A 7 39.01 12.13 -26.80
C VAL A 7 38.71 12.09 -28.32
N ASN A 8 37.50 11.58 -28.62
CA ASN A 8 36.60 11.88 -29.75
C ASN A 8 36.88 11.29 -31.14
N LYS A 9 35.95 10.44 -31.61
CA LYS A 9 35.60 10.35 -33.03
C LYS A 9 34.12 9.97 -33.25
N LYS A 10 33.37 11.00 -33.66
CA LYS A 10 32.30 11.01 -34.67
C LYS A 10 30.93 10.42 -34.31
N LEU A 11 30.06 11.32 -33.86
CA LEU A 11 28.67 11.36 -34.30
C LEU A 11 28.63 11.77 -35.79
N ALA A 12 27.89 11.02 -36.61
CA ALA A 12 27.00 11.52 -37.68
C ALA A 12 26.49 10.38 -38.57
N ALA A 13 25.26 10.56 -39.09
CA ALA A 13 24.50 9.78 -40.07
C ALA A 13 23.65 8.64 -39.48
N ALA A 14 22.34 8.52 -39.73
CA ALA A 14 21.43 9.30 -40.58
C ALA A 14 19.98 9.13 -40.05
N LEU A 15 19.25 10.24 -39.91
CA LEU A 15 17.79 10.23 -39.93
C LEU A 15 17.33 10.12 -41.38
N SER A 16 16.33 9.27 -41.64
CA SER A 16 15.23 9.42 -42.63
C SER A 16 14.92 8.11 -43.36
N GLY A 17 13.65 7.70 -43.33
CA GLY A 17 13.11 6.72 -44.28
C GLY A 17 12.07 5.80 -43.65
N GLY A 18 10.80 6.17 -43.74
CA GLY A 18 9.69 5.28 -43.38
C GLY A 18 9.67 4.02 -44.24
N ALA A 19 9.39 2.89 -43.61
CA ALA A 19 9.05 1.65 -44.31
C ALA A 19 7.75 1.09 -43.73
N VAL A 20 6.78 1.07 -44.62
CA VAL A 20 5.40 0.56 -44.57
C VAL A 20 5.28 -0.75 -43.79
N LEU A 21 4.37 -0.79 -42.80
CA LEU A 21 3.85 -2.01 -42.19
C LEU A 21 3.07 -2.81 -43.24
N VAL A 22 3.75 -3.75 -43.91
CA VAL A 22 3.08 -4.83 -44.65
C VAL A 22 3.01 -6.04 -43.73
N ALA A 23 1.92 -6.14 -42.97
CA ALA A 23 1.59 -7.33 -42.20
C ALA A 23 0.79 -8.29 -43.10
N ALA A 24 1.50 -9.11 -43.86
CA ALA A 24 0.95 -10.28 -44.50
C ALA A 24 1.94 -11.44 -44.33
N LEU A 25 1.75 -12.30 -43.33
CA LEU A 25 2.28 -13.65 -43.32
C LEU A 25 1.47 -14.55 -42.36
N SER A 26 0.66 -15.40 -42.99
CA SER A 26 0.34 -16.74 -42.51
C SER A 26 1.63 -17.53 -42.28
N GLY A 27 1.78 -18.17 -41.12
CA GLY A 27 2.88 -19.12 -40.91
C GLY A 27 3.26 -19.32 -39.45
N CYS A 28 2.96 -20.50 -38.94
CA CYS A 28 3.36 -21.06 -37.66
C CYS A 28 4.89 -21.06 -37.47
N SER A 29 5.39 -20.51 -36.35
CA SER A 29 6.54 -21.05 -35.60
C SER A 29 6.63 -20.43 -34.21
N SER A 30 6.65 -21.32 -33.23
CA SER A 30 6.81 -21.08 -31.80
C SER A 30 8.00 -20.17 -31.46
N ASN A 31 7.72 -18.94 -31.04
CA ASN A 31 8.60 -18.18 -30.17
C ASN A 31 7.74 -17.60 -29.04
N SER A 32 7.32 -18.47 -28.13
CA SER A 32 6.67 -18.07 -26.88
C SER A 32 7.73 -17.44 -25.97
N ALA A 33 8.12 -16.19 -26.26
CA ALA A 33 8.51 -15.31 -25.19
C ALA A 33 7.37 -15.32 -24.16
N PRO A 34 7.65 -15.33 -22.84
CA PRO A 34 6.59 -15.26 -21.86
C PRO A 34 5.73 -14.03 -22.19
N LYS A 35 4.47 -14.27 -22.57
CA LYS A 35 3.52 -13.18 -22.78
C LYS A 35 3.38 -12.52 -21.42
N GLY A 36 3.80 -11.26 -21.32
CA GLY A 36 3.56 -10.45 -20.13
C GLY A 36 2.06 -10.36 -19.84
N PRO A 37 1.68 -9.87 -18.65
CA PRO A 37 0.28 -9.70 -18.26
C PRO A 37 -0.50 -8.89 -19.30
N ASP A 38 -1.80 -9.18 -19.42
CA ASP A 38 -2.71 -8.46 -20.32
C ASP A 38 -2.57 -6.93 -20.13
N PRO A 39 -2.38 -6.13 -21.19
CA PRO A 39 -2.28 -4.68 -21.09
C PRO A 39 -3.44 -4.00 -20.35
N LYS A 40 -4.66 -4.56 -20.42
CA LYS A 40 -5.82 -4.07 -19.65
C LYS A 40 -5.63 -4.33 -18.15
N LEU A 41 -5.07 -5.47 -17.78
CA LEU A 41 -4.76 -5.80 -16.40
C LEU A 41 -3.61 -4.95 -15.86
N VAL A 42 -2.61 -4.63 -16.69
CA VAL A 42 -1.54 -3.67 -16.38
C VAL A 42 -2.13 -2.27 -16.14
N SER A 43 -3.05 -1.81 -16.99
CA SER A 43 -3.73 -0.52 -16.80
C SER A 43 -4.60 -0.49 -15.55
N TRP A 44 -5.31 -1.57 -15.25
CA TRP A 44 -6.07 -1.72 -14.01
C TRP A 44 -5.14 -1.70 -12.78
N ALA A 45 -4.00 -2.39 -12.85
CA ALA A 45 -3.03 -2.38 -11.78
C ALA A 45 -2.49 -0.96 -11.55
N LYS A 46 -2.27 -0.18 -12.61
CA LYS A 46 -1.88 1.22 -12.51
C LYS A 46 -2.91 2.07 -11.76
N SER A 47 -4.20 1.97 -12.09
CA SER A 47 -5.22 2.77 -11.41
C SER A 47 -5.30 2.46 -9.92
N VAL A 48 -5.16 1.19 -9.54
CA VAL A 48 -5.09 0.79 -8.13
C VAL A 48 -3.79 1.29 -7.48
N CYS A 49 -2.65 1.04 -8.11
CA CYS A 49 -1.33 1.34 -7.56
C CYS A 49 -1.03 2.83 -7.41
N ASP A 50 -1.62 3.69 -8.25
CA ASP A 50 -1.42 5.13 -8.15
C ASP A 50 -2.22 5.75 -6.98
N ALA A 51 -3.29 5.10 -6.53
CA ALA A 51 -4.14 5.58 -5.43
C ALA A 51 -3.60 5.22 -4.03
N VAL A 52 -2.78 4.17 -3.91
CA VAL A 52 -2.31 3.62 -2.63
C VAL A 52 -1.25 4.48 -1.91
N PRO A 53 -0.20 5.03 -2.57
CA PRO A 53 0.97 5.57 -1.86
C PRO A 53 0.67 6.70 -0.88
N ALA A 54 -0.22 7.64 -1.24
CA ALA A 54 -0.58 8.75 -0.37
C ALA A 54 -1.29 8.28 0.91
N GLN A 55 -2.19 7.30 0.77
CA GLN A 55 -2.96 6.77 1.88
C GLN A 55 -2.12 5.83 2.76
N ASP A 56 -1.22 5.06 2.15
CA ASP A 56 -0.22 4.25 2.88
C ASP A 56 0.72 5.13 3.72
N ALA A 57 1.21 6.23 3.15
CA ALA A 57 2.01 7.20 3.90
C ALA A 57 1.23 7.82 5.07
N LYS A 58 -0.05 8.13 4.86
CA LYS A 58 -0.96 8.65 5.90
C LYS A 58 -1.13 7.66 7.06
N ILE A 59 -1.42 6.40 6.75
CA ILE A 59 -1.57 5.32 7.74
C ILE A 59 -0.25 5.09 8.50
N LYS A 60 0.89 5.11 7.82
CA LYS A 60 2.22 4.99 8.45
C LYS A 60 2.51 6.14 9.40
N ALA A 61 2.25 7.38 8.98
CA ALA A 61 2.43 8.56 9.81
C ALA A 61 1.55 8.51 11.07
N ALA A 62 0.30 8.08 10.93
CA ALA A 62 -0.61 7.88 12.06
C ALA A 62 -0.08 6.82 13.05
N ASN A 63 0.38 5.66 12.57
CA ASN A 63 0.98 4.63 13.43
C ASN A 63 2.25 5.11 14.14
N ALA A 64 3.09 5.88 13.45
CA ALA A 64 4.28 6.48 14.03
C ALA A 64 3.92 7.49 15.14
N ALA A 65 2.91 8.33 14.92
CA ALA A 65 2.46 9.31 15.90
C ALA A 65 1.97 8.65 17.21
N ILE A 66 1.20 7.57 17.12
CA ILE A 66 0.79 6.77 18.30
C ILE A 66 2.01 6.21 19.02
N SER A 67 2.94 5.60 18.26
CA SER A 67 4.12 4.95 18.83
C SER A 67 5.05 5.94 19.56
N THR A 68 5.28 7.11 18.97
CA THR A 68 6.10 8.17 19.57
C THR A 68 5.42 8.74 20.82
N THR A 69 4.13 9.04 20.76
CA THR A 69 3.41 9.65 21.89
C THR A 69 3.31 8.71 23.09
N ALA A 70 3.20 7.40 22.85
CA ALA A 70 3.25 6.39 23.90
C ALA A 70 4.62 6.30 24.59
N ALA A 71 5.72 6.47 23.84
CA ALA A 71 7.07 6.43 24.39
C ALA A 71 7.43 7.68 25.22
N ASP A 72 6.87 8.85 24.86
CA ASP A 72 7.24 10.14 25.45
C ASP A 72 6.58 10.43 26.83
N THR A 73 5.90 9.46 27.44
CA THR A 73 5.18 9.64 28.73
C THR A 73 4.22 10.84 28.68
N ALA A 74 3.52 11.00 27.55
CA ALA A 74 2.71 12.18 27.26
C ALA A 74 1.58 12.39 28.28
N LYS A 75 1.21 13.65 28.51
CA LYS A 75 0.03 14.00 29.33
C LYS A 75 -1.25 13.42 28.70
N PRO A 76 -2.28 13.06 29.51
CA PRO A 76 -3.53 12.48 29.00
C PRO A 76 -4.16 13.24 27.84
N GLU A 77 -4.20 14.58 27.90
CA GLU A 77 -4.73 15.43 26.83
C GLU A 77 -3.95 15.31 25.51
N THR A 78 -2.62 15.26 25.59
CA THR A 78 -1.76 15.09 24.43
C THR A 78 -1.95 13.71 23.81
N LEU A 79 -1.96 12.66 24.64
CA LEU A 79 -2.16 11.29 24.18
C LEU A 79 -3.53 11.13 23.51
N GLN A 80 -4.60 11.58 24.16
CA GLN A 80 -5.94 11.57 23.58
C GLN A 80 -5.99 12.26 22.22
N LYS A 81 -5.44 13.48 22.12
CA LYS A 81 -5.49 14.26 20.88
C LYS A 81 -4.71 13.58 19.76
N THR A 82 -3.52 13.05 20.05
CA THR A 82 -2.70 12.36 19.06
C THR A 82 -3.38 11.06 18.60
N ASP A 83 -3.84 10.23 19.53
CA ASP A 83 -4.48 8.95 19.20
C ASP A 83 -5.78 9.18 18.42
N SER A 84 -6.58 10.18 18.79
CA SER A 84 -7.79 10.56 18.06
C SER A 84 -7.48 10.96 16.61
N GLN A 85 -6.48 11.83 16.40
CA GLN A 85 -6.08 12.24 15.06
C GLN A 85 -5.52 11.06 14.26
N ALA A 86 -4.70 10.21 14.88
CA ALA A 86 -4.12 9.05 14.23
C ALA A 86 -5.21 8.05 13.81
N PHE A 87 -6.19 7.76 14.66
CA PHE A 87 -7.30 6.89 14.33
C PHE A 87 -8.21 7.48 13.24
N GLN A 88 -8.42 8.81 13.22
CA GLN A 88 -9.09 9.48 12.10
C GLN A 88 -8.32 9.28 10.79
N ASP A 89 -7.01 9.50 10.80
CA ASP A 89 -6.18 9.39 9.61
C ASP A 89 -6.12 7.98 9.05
N MET A 90 -6.10 6.96 9.93
CA MET A 90 -6.22 5.57 9.53
C MET A 90 -7.60 5.24 8.98
N ALA A 91 -8.68 5.71 9.64
CA ALA A 91 -10.04 5.51 9.17
C ALA A 91 -10.24 6.06 7.74
N ASP A 92 -9.77 7.29 7.50
CA ASP A 92 -9.84 7.94 6.19
C ASP A 92 -8.95 7.25 5.16
N GLY A 93 -7.71 6.88 5.55
CA GLY A 93 -6.76 6.21 4.66
C GLY A 93 -7.31 4.89 4.13
N TYR A 94 -7.82 4.02 5.02
CA TYR A 94 -8.44 2.76 4.61
C TYR A 94 -9.70 2.98 3.77
N LYS A 95 -10.52 4.00 4.09
CA LYS A 95 -11.71 4.34 3.30
C LYS A 95 -11.35 4.78 1.89
N ALA A 96 -10.34 5.63 1.76
CA ALA A 96 -9.87 6.15 0.48
C ALA A 96 -9.31 5.02 -0.39
N ILE A 97 -8.51 4.11 0.17
CA ILE A 97 -8.02 2.94 -0.57
C ILE A 97 -9.18 2.04 -1.00
N ALA A 98 -10.12 1.74 -0.10
CA ALA A 98 -11.30 0.92 -0.43
C ALA A 98 -12.11 1.54 -1.59
N THR A 99 -12.28 2.85 -1.57
CA THR A 99 -13.02 3.60 -2.60
C THR A 99 -12.29 3.53 -3.93
N ALA A 100 -10.98 3.83 -3.97
CA ALA A 100 -10.19 3.78 -5.19
C ALA A 100 -10.12 2.37 -5.80
N VAL A 101 -9.97 1.33 -4.97
CA VAL A 101 -10.00 -0.07 -5.42
C VAL A 101 -11.38 -0.43 -5.98
N ASN A 102 -12.46 0.00 -5.33
CA ASN A 102 -13.82 -0.24 -5.80
C ASN A 102 -14.09 0.45 -7.15
N GLU A 103 -13.64 1.70 -7.31
CA GLU A 103 -13.76 2.49 -8.55
C GLU A 103 -12.97 1.89 -9.72
N ALA A 104 -11.82 1.25 -9.44
CA ALA A 104 -11.05 0.54 -10.47
C ALA A 104 -11.82 -0.67 -11.06
N GLY A 105 -12.84 -1.18 -10.35
CA GLY A 105 -13.63 -2.34 -10.76
C GLY A 105 -12.83 -3.64 -10.74
N ALA A 106 -13.46 -4.76 -11.13
CA ALA A 106 -12.83 -6.06 -11.11
C ALA A 106 -11.59 -6.13 -12.05
N PRO A 107 -10.49 -6.80 -11.65
CA PRO A 107 -9.34 -6.97 -12.51
C PRO A 107 -9.74 -7.76 -13.78
N PRO A 108 -9.49 -7.22 -14.99
CA PRO A 108 -9.94 -7.82 -16.24
C PRO A 108 -9.22 -9.15 -16.50
N GLY A 109 -9.96 -10.14 -17.01
CA GLY A 109 -9.40 -11.46 -17.35
C GLY A 109 -9.11 -12.38 -16.16
N VAL A 110 -9.28 -11.91 -14.93
CA VAL A 110 -8.90 -12.66 -13.72
C VAL A 110 -10.10 -13.47 -13.20
N SER A 111 -9.91 -14.79 -13.08
CA SER A 111 -10.93 -15.68 -12.53
C SER A 111 -11.28 -15.33 -11.08
N GLY A 112 -12.56 -15.08 -10.83
CA GLY A 112 -13.07 -14.64 -9.54
C GLY A 112 -12.64 -13.22 -9.15
N GLY A 113 -12.12 -12.41 -10.08
CA GLY A 113 -11.58 -11.07 -9.81
C GLY A 113 -12.56 -10.16 -9.08
N ALA A 114 -13.84 -10.15 -9.46
CA ALA A 114 -14.86 -9.36 -8.80
C ALA A 114 -15.05 -9.74 -7.32
N LYS A 115 -15.06 -11.04 -7.01
CA LYS A 115 -15.16 -11.51 -5.62
C LYS A 115 -13.92 -11.12 -4.82
N ARG A 116 -12.72 -11.37 -5.35
CA ARG A 116 -11.45 -11.05 -4.68
C ARG A 116 -11.35 -9.56 -4.37
N LEU A 117 -11.75 -8.71 -5.31
CA LEU A 117 -11.79 -7.27 -5.13
C LEU A 117 -12.85 -6.86 -4.09
N GLY A 118 -14.05 -7.43 -4.16
CA GLY A 118 -15.11 -7.20 -3.16
C GLY A 118 -14.67 -7.57 -1.75
N ASP A 119 -13.94 -8.67 -1.58
CA ASP A 119 -13.38 -9.08 -0.29
C ASP A 119 -12.38 -8.05 0.25
N VAL A 120 -11.49 -7.49 -0.61
CA VAL A 120 -10.57 -6.41 -0.23
C VAL A 120 -11.33 -5.14 0.17
N VAL A 121 -12.28 -4.70 -0.66
CA VAL A 121 -13.10 -3.50 -0.40
C VAL A 121 -13.86 -3.65 0.92
N LYS A 122 -14.44 -4.82 1.17
CA LYS A 122 -15.15 -5.11 2.43
C LYS A 122 -14.21 -5.05 3.62
N SER A 123 -13.04 -5.69 3.54
CA SER A 123 -12.05 -5.70 4.62
C SER A 123 -11.54 -4.29 4.94
N PHE A 124 -11.26 -3.46 3.92
CA PHE A 124 -10.73 -2.12 4.13
C PHE A 124 -11.81 -1.15 4.66
N ASN A 125 -13.07 -1.28 4.21
CA ASN A 125 -14.16 -0.53 4.83
C ASN A 125 -14.40 -0.96 6.30
N SER A 126 -14.24 -2.24 6.62
CA SER A 126 -14.34 -2.74 8.00
C SER A 126 -13.23 -2.18 8.89
N LEU A 127 -11.99 -2.13 8.39
CA LEU A 127 -10.88 -1.47 9.08
C LEU A 127 -11.14 0.01 9.30
N SER A 128 -11.59 0.72 8.26
CA SER A 128 -11.96 2.13 8.34
C SER A 128 -12.98 2.40 9.45
N ALA A 129 -14.08 1.62 9.48
CA ALA A 129 -15.11 1.75 10.51
C ALA A 129 -14.55 1.47 11.91
N SER A 130 -13.70 0.45 12.04
CA SER A 130 -13.12 0.08 13.34
C SER A 130 -12.20 1.18 13.89
N TYR A 131 -11.40 1.81 13.04
CA TYR A 131 -10.59 2.97 13.43
C TYR A 131 -11.44 4.19 13.79
N ALA A 132 -12.53 4.43 13.07
CA ALA A 132 -13.48 5.49 13.43
C ALA A 132 -14.13 5.25 14.80
N ASP A 133 -14.38 3.99 15.18
CA ASP A 133 -14.91 3.64 16.49
C ASP A 133 -13.86 3.77 17.61
N LEU A 134 -12.60 3.41 17.34
CA LEU A 134 -11.48 3.67 18.26
C LEU A 134 -11.28 5.16 18.50
N LYS A 135 -11.38 5.98 17.45
CA LYS A 135 -11.35 7.44 17.57
C LYS A 135 -12.42 7.93 18.56
N LYS A 136 -13.67 7.48 18.40
CA LYS A 136 -14.77 7.88 19.31
C LYS A 136 -14.51 7.50 20.76
N GLN A 137 -13.89 6.35 20.99
CA GLN A 137 -13.54 5.92 22.35
C GLN A 137 -12.44 6.80 22.94
N VAL A 138 -11.40 7.08 22.17
CA VAL A 138 -10.33 7.97 22.59
C VAL A 138 -10.86 9.38 22.88
N ASP A 139 -11.72 9.92 22.01
CA ASP A 139 -12.39 11.22 22.21
C ASP A 139 -13.19 11.26 23.52
N GLY A 140 -13.71 10.10 23.96
CA GLY A 140 -14.49 9.95 25.18
C GLY A 140 -13.67 9.75 26.46
N LEU A 141 -12.34 9.62 26.38
CA LEU A 141 -11.51 9.43 27.55
C LEU A 141 -11.50 10.66 28.47
N ASP A 142 -11.55 10.42 29.78
CA ASP A 142 -11.50 11.48 30.79
C ASP A 142 -10.05 11.90 31.05
N THR A 143 -9.61 13.00 30.44
CA THR A 143 -8.21 13.48 30.58
C THR A 143 -7.92 14.15 31.92
N LYS A 144 -8.93 14.38 32.76
CA LYS A 144 -8.81 15.03 34.07
C LYS A 144 -8.72 14.03 35.22
N ASP A 145 -9.17 12.80 35.01
CA ASP A 145 -9.11 11.70 35.96
C ASP A 145 -8.17 10.61 35.42
N GLN A 146 -6.96 10.53 35.98
CA GLN A 146 -5.94 9.60 35.50
C GLN A 146 -6.36 8.13 35.61
N ALA A 147 -7.14 7.76 36.64
CA ALA A 147 -7.58 6.38 36.82
C ALA A 147 -8.61 5.99 35.75
N LYS A 148 -9.56 6.88 35.46
CA LYS A 148 -10.52 6.67 34.37
C LYS A 148 -9.86 6.70 33.00
N PHE A 149 -8.90 7.61 32.80
CA PHE A 149 -8.13 7.69 31.57
C PHE A 149 -7.41 6.37 31.27
N ALA A 150 -6.69 5.85 32.26
CA ALA A 150 -5.97 4.58 32.15
C ALA A 150 -6.91 3.40 31.92
N SER A 151 -8.06 3.38 32.61
CA SER A 151 -9.09 2.35 32.39
C SER A 151 -9.64 2.39 30.97
N GLY A 152 -9.95 3.57 30.44
CA GLY A 152 -10.46 3.69 29.07
C GLY A 152 -9.40 3.34 28.02
N LEU A 153 -8.12 3.66 28.25
CA LEU A 153 -7.03 3.19 27.38
C LEU A 153 -6.91 1.66 27.36
N HIS A 154 -7.18 0.98 28.47
CA HIS A 154 -7.20 -0.49 28.51
C HIS A 154 -8.33 -1.06 27.62
N ASP A 155 -9.50 -0.42 27.60
CA ASP A 155 -10.61 -0.80 26.71
C ASP A 155 -10.26 -0.60 25.23
N VAL A 156 -9.60 0.53 24.91
CA VAL A 156 -9.06 0.80 23.57
C VAL A 156 -8.06 -0.28 23.17
N ALA A 157 -7.13 -0.66 24.05
CA ALA A 157 -6.15 -1.72 23.80
C ALA A 157 -6.81 -3.10 23.57
N THR A 158 -7.89 -3.39 24.29
CA THR A 158 -8.69 -4.61 24.07
C THR A 158 -9.28 -4.63 22.66
N GLN A 159 -9.82 -3.51 22.19
CA GLN A 159 -10.36 -3.43 20.83
C GLN A 159 -9.29 -3.47 19.73
N MET A 160 -8.09 -2.98 20.01
CA MET A 160 -6.94 -3.13 19.11
C MET A 160 -6.58 -4.61 18.87
N THR A 161 -6.85 -5.50 19.83
CA THR A 161 -6.67 -6.96 19.63
C THR A 161 -7.65 -7.53 18.60
N GLU A 162 -8.90 -7.08 18.60
CA GLU A 162 -9.87 -7.46 17.55
C GLU A 162 -9.54 -6.81 16.20
N LEU A 163 -8.98 -5.60 16.22
CA LEU A 163 -8.52 -4.92 15.02
C LEU A 163 -7.38 -5.68 14.34
N GLU A 164 -6.44 -6.24 15.11
CA GLU A 164 -5.35 -7.06 14.59
C GLU A 164 -5.88 -8.27 13.78
N LYS A 165 -6.93 -8.94 14.26
CA LYS A 165 -7.60 -10.02 13.51
C LYS A 165 -8.20 -9.52 12.18
N LYS A 166 -8.76 -8.30 12.18
CA LYS A 166 -9.29 -7.67 10.96
C LYS A 166 -8.17 -7.31 9.99
N HIS A 167 -7.01 -6.85 10.47
CA HIS A 167 -5.82 -6.59 9.65
C HIS A 167 -5.28 -7.87 9.00
N GLN A 168 -5.21 -8.96 9.75
CA GLN A 168 -4.81 -10.26 9.22
C GLN A 168 -5.77 -10.73 8.12
N SER A 169 -7.07 -10.59 8.35
CA SER A 169 -8.12 -10.91 7.36
C SER A 169 -8.00 -10.02 6.11
N GLY A 170 -7.78 -8.71 6.29
CA GLY A 170 -7.57 -7.78 5.18
C GLY A 170 -6.32 -8.08 4.37
N THR A 171 -5.23 -8.44 5.03
CA THR A 171 -3.97 -8.86 4.40
C THR A 171 -4.17 -10.14 3.59
N ALA A 172 -4.93 -11.11 4.13
CA ALA A 172 -5.29 -12.33 3.41
C ALA A 172 -6.14 -12.03 2.17
N SER A 173 -7.14 -11.15 2.27
CA SER A 173 -7.94 -10.70 1.11
C SER A 173 -7.07 -10.02 0.04
N LEU A 174 -6.16 -9.14 0.46
CA LEU A 174 -5.24 -8.45 -0.45
C LEU A 174 -4.32 -9.43 -1.15
N LYS A 175 -3.72 -10.38 -0.41
CA LYS A 175 -2.90 -11.44 -0.98
C LYS A 175 -3.67 -12.28 -1.98
N ALA A 176 -4.94 -12.60 -1.70
CA ALA A 176 -5.79 -13.34 -2.62
C ALA A 176 -6.10 -12.56 -3.91
N LEU A 177 -6.35 -11.26 -3.81
CA LEU A 177 -6.51 -10.37 -4.98
C LEU A 177 -5.24 -10.34 -5.82
N GLN A 178 -4.07 -10.26 -5.18
CA GLN A 178 -2.78 -10.11 -5.84
C GLN A 178 -2.26 -11.39 -6.50
N GLN A 179 -2.88 -12.57 -6.33
CA GLN A 179 -2.37 -13.82 -6.88
C GLN A 179 -2.38 -13.88 -8.42
N GLY A 180 -1.40 -14.60 -8.98
CA GLY A 180 -1.33 -14.90 -10.41
C GLY A 180 -0.99 -13.67 -11.23
N GLU A 181 -1.66 -13.51 -12.38
CA GLU A 181 -1.40 -12.42 -13.34
C GLU A 181 -1.58 -11.01 -12.74
N VAL A 182 -2.35 -10.89 -11.66
CA VAL A 182 -2.49 -9.63 -10.91
C VAL A 182 -1.16 -9.23 -10.28
N GLN A 183 -0.42 -10.20 -9.74
CA GLN A 183 0.89 -9.97 -9.13
C GLN A 183 1.85 -9.40 -10.16
N ASP A 184 1.87 -10.01 -11.34
CA ASP A 184 2.76 -9.63 -12.43
C ASP A 184 2.42 -8.23 -12.95
N ALA A 185 1.12 -7.92 -13.08
CA ALA A 185 0.66 -6.60 -13.47
C ALA A 185 1.01 -5.51 -12.45
N ILE A 186 0.84 -5.78 -11.15
CA ILE A 186 1.25 -4.88 -10.05
C ILE A 186 2.77 -4.72 -10.03
N ALA A 187 3.53 -5.79 -10.26
CA ALA A 187 4.99 -5.76 -10.31
C ALA A 187 5.54 -4.96 -11.50
N GLN A 188 4.71 -4.52 -12.44
CA GLN A 188 5.11 -3.56 -13.47
C GLN A 188 4.91 -2.11 -13.03
N GLN A 189 4.10 -1.85 -11.99
CA GLN A 189 3.74 -0.49 -11.60
C GLN A 189 4.79 0.14 -10.67
N PRO A 190 5.43 1.26 -11.07
CA PRO A 190 6.43 1.92 -10.23
C PRO A 190 5.87 2.45 -8.89
N SER A 191 4.61 2.87 -8.87
CA SER A 191 3.92 3.41 -7.69
C SER A 191 3.77 2.37 -6.58
N CYS A 192 3.38 1.14 -6.91
CA CYS A 192 3.32 0.03 -5.94
C CYS A 192 4.71 -0.48 -5.51
N LYS A 193 5.73 -0.44 -6.39
CA LYS A 193 7.10 -0.84 -6.02
C LYS A 193 7.68 0.03 -4.91
N LYS A 194 7.41 1.33 -4.93
CA LYS A 194 7.86 2.27 -3.90
C LYS A 194 7.27 1.90 -2.53
N VAL A 195 6.00 1.49 -2.48
CA VAL A 195 5.35 1.03 -1.26
C VAL A 195 6.00 -0.26 -0.74
N ALA A 196 6.19 -1.27 -1.60
CA ALA A 196 6.80 -2.56 -1.21
C ALA A 196 8.26 -2.44 -0.74
N ALA A 197 9.06 -1.56 -1.35
CA ALA A 197 10.44 -1.31 -0.93
C ALA A 197 10.52 -0.72 0.49
N THR A 198 9.52 0.08 0.91
CA THR A 198 9.47 0.62 2.28
C THR A 198 8.98 -0.39 3.32
N THR A 199 8.28 -1.46 2.92
CA THR A 199 7.83 -2.52 3.85
C THR A 199 8.89 -3.60 4.11
N SER A 200 9.90 -3.72 3.26
CA SER A 200 11.04 -4.64 3.48
C SER A 200 12.12 -4.06 4.39
N SER A 201 11.97 -2.82 4.85
CA SER A 201 12.82 -2.19 5.86
C SER A 201 12.25 -2.39 7.27
N SER A 202 12.00 -3.64 7.67
CA SER A 202 11.96 -3.95 9.11
C SER A 202 13.37 -3.75 9.66
N PRO A 203 13.57 -2.96 10.74
CA PRO A 203 14.83 -3.01 11.46
C PRO A 203 14.92 -4.41 12.08
N SER A 204 15.74 -5.27 11.49
CA SER A 204 16.24 -6.45 12.19
C SER A 204 16.88 -5.92 13.47
N ALA A 205 16.27 -6.22 14.61
CA ALA A 205 16.82 -5.94 15.92
C ALA A 205 18.26 -6.48 15.94
N ALA A 206 19.22 -5.56 15.92
CA ALA A 206 20.60 -5.88 16.25
C ALA A 206 20.60 -6.11 17.76
N ALA A 207 20.49 -7.38 18.14
CA ALA A 207 20.86 -7.83 19.46
C ALA A 207 22.35 -7.56 19.66
N THR A 208 22.69 -6.47 20.33
CA THR A 208 24.00 -6.30 20.96
C THR A 208 23.88 -6.78 22.40
N ALA A 209 24.34 -8.00 22.62
CA ALA A 209 24.80 -8.43 23.93
C ALA A 209 26.05 -7.59 24.29
N GLY A 210 26.04 -7.01 25.49
CA GLY A 210 27.13 -6.32 26.16
C GLY A 210 26.84 -6.30 27.64
#